data_AF-A0A4R8M6Q7-F1
#
_entry.id   AF-A0A4R8M6Q7-F1
#
_cell.length_a   1.000
_cell.length_b   1.000
_cell.length_c   1.000
_cell.angle_alpha   90.00
_cell.angle_beta   90.00
_cell.angle_gamma   90.00
#
_symmetry.space_group_name_H-M   'P 1'
#
loop_
_entity.id
_entity.type
_entity.pdbx_description
1 polymer ?
#
loop_
_entity_poly.entity_id
_entity_poly.type
_entity_poly.pdbx_seq_one_letter_code
_entity_poly.pdbx_strand_id
1 'polypeptide(L)'
;MAETATPQKRTLFEKFIKGIEIVGNMLPHPFWLFVYLSLIVLGLSYYLSEAGVSVTYMAAKAGEAPKETTVAVLNLLSFAEMRKFTAGFVSTYVNFAPLGLVMVMTLGIGLVEQSGMISALMRKTILGAPSYMVTAVLALVGINSNLASDAGIIFTPVIGGAVFKALGRNPWVGIIAGFAAASGGFTANFFIAGTDALLAGITQSAAQGMNVPGPTHPLINWYFMAVATIVVMFVTTWVTEKFTVRVLGDSAHDKDSDELLKHAVTPEENRGLRFSAVMAVLVIGVLLYLILPEGSFFRADDGTIVPRSPFLSSIVAILFFLFFFVGIAYGFGAGTIKKMDDVPKLMQKGLSGGLSFMVVVLPAAIFVQLFNASRLTTVLAVNGAHWLERMNLGGIPLLIMFILLCTFINLFITSGSAKWLILAPIFVPMFSIVGFSPALTQVAYRIGDSSSNIISPLSYYVPVIIGLLEQYRSDPDTKVGIGTVISLEMPYTIAYLICFTALLIAWYLLGIPLGPGASALL
;
A
#
# COMPACT_ATOMS: atom_id res chain seq x y z
N MET A 1 53.53 -11.87 -15.27
CA MET A 1 53.32 -10.94 -14.15
C MET A 1 51.83 -10.70 -14.08
N ALA A 2 51.17 -11.19 -13.02
CA ALA A 2 49.75 -10.92 -12.81
C ALA A 2 49.63 -9.46 -12.35
N GLU A 3 48.99 -8.62 -13.15
CA GLU A 3 48.62 -7.27 -12.74
C GLU A 3 47.69 -7.39 -11.53
N THR A 4 48.20 -6.96 -10.38
CA THR A 4 47.44 -6.75 -9.17
C THR A 4 46.45 -5.61 -9.42
N ALA A 5 45.21 -5.96 -9.77
CA ALA A 5 44.11 -5.02 -9.87
C ALA A 5 44.02 -4.20 -8.58
N THR A 6 44.30 -2.90 -8.69
CA THR A 6 44.19 -1.96 -7.58
C THR A 6 42.72 -1.88 -7.17
N PRO A 7 42.36 -2.01 -5.88
CA PRO A 7 40.96 -1.95 -5.46
C PRO A 7 40.39 -0.57 -5.77
N GLN A 8 39.51 -0.50 -6.76
CA GLN A 8 38.84 0.71 -7.19
C GLN A 8 38.10 1.33 -5.97
N LYS A 9 38.39 2.60 -5.66
CA LYS A 9 37.75 3.31 -4.53
C LYS A 9 36.25 3.42 -4.81
N ARG A 10 35.45 2.63 -4.09
CA ARG A 10 33.98 2.67 -4.18
C ARG A 10 33.44 4.06 -3.91
N THR A 11 32.51 4.51 -4.74
CA THR A 11 31.84 5.81 -4.61
C THR A 11 31.04 5.89 -3.29
N LEU A 12 30.76 7.10 -2.77
CA LEU A 12 29.94 7.28 -1.56
C LEU A 12 28.55 6.64 -1.71
N PHE A 13 28.00 6.68 -2.93
CA PHE A 13 26.72 6.06 -3.27
C PHE A 13 26.77 4.53 -3.21
N GLU A 14 27.81 3.89 -3.74
CA GLU A 14 28.01 2.45 -3.61
C GLU A 14 28.17 2.01 -2.15
N LYS A 15 28.84 2.82 -1.32
CA LYS A 15 28.95 2.57 0.12
C LYS A 15 27.58 2.68 0.80
N PHE A 16 26.75 3.64 0.42
CA PHE A 16 25.39 3.81 0.92
C PHE A 16 24.51 2.59 0.57
N ILE A 17 24.49 2.18 -0.69
CA ILE A 17 23.74 0.99 -1.15
C ILE A 17 24.18 -0.24 -0.38
N LYS A 18 25.50 -0.49 -0.26
CA LYS A 18 26.02 -1.64 0.49
C LYS A 18 25.65 -1.57 1.98
N GLY A 19 25.61 -0.38 2.57
CA GLY A 19 25.15 -0.19 3.94
C GLY A 19 23.70 -0.64 4.12
N ILE A 20 22.81 -0.23 3.21
CA ILE A 20 21.41 -0.66 3.21
C ILE A 20 21.31 -2.17 3.02
N GLU A 21 22.09 -2.73 2.09
CA GLU A 21 22.10 -4.17 1.81
C GLU A 21 22.50 -4.98 3.06
N ILE A 22 23.55 -4.57 3.76
CA ILE A 22 24.01 -5.25 4.99
C ILE A 22 22.91 -5.23 6.05
N VAL A 23 22.35 -4.05 6.35
CA VAL A 23 21.32 -3.91 7.39
C VAL A 23 20.03 -4.64 7.00
N GLY A 24 19.63 -4.54 5.74
CA GLY A 24 18.49 -5.25 5.19
C GLY A 24 18.61 -6.77 5.31
N ASN A 25 19.77 -7.32 4.94
CA ASN A 25 20.03 -8.75 5.02
C ASN A 25 20.14 -9.28 6.45
N MET A 26 20.37 -8.41 7.44
CA MET A 26 20.29 -8.78 8.85
C MET A 26 18.84 -8.94 9.34
N LEU A 27 17.86 -8.31 8.68
CA LEU A 27 16.47 -8.44 9.06
C LEU A 27 15.94 -9.82 8.63
N PRO A 28 15.43 -10.62 9.58
CA PRO A 28 14.88 -11.93 9.24
C PRO A 28 13.58 -11.77 8.44
N HIS A 29 13.18 -12.84 7.76
CA HIS A 29 11.89 -12.92 7.08
C HIS A 29 10.75 -12.44 8.02
N PRO A 30 9.76 -11.66 7.54
CA PRO A 30 8.73 -11.06 8.40
C PRO A 30 8.05 -12.02 9.37
N PHE A 31 7.82 -13.27 8.95
CA PHE A 31 7.34 -14.34 9.83
C PHE A 31 8.19 -14.47 11.10
N TRP A 32 9.51 -14.68 10.94
CA TRP A 32 10.45 -14.83 12.05
C TRP A 32 10.64 -13.53 12.81
N LEU A 33 10.61 -12.38 12.12
CA LEU A 33 10.63 -11.08 12.77
C LEU A 33 9.50 -10.97 13.81
N PHE A 34 8.25 -11.27 13.44
CA PHE A 34 7.13 -11.22 14.39
C PHE A 34 7.20 -12.29 15.48
N VAL A 35 7.76 -13.47 15.20
CA VAL A 35 8.05 -14.48 16.23
C VAL A 35 9.05 -13.93 17.25
N TYR A 36 10.17 -13.36 16.80
CA TYR A 36 11.16 -12.78 17.70
C TYR A 36 10.61 -11.57 18.47
N LEU A 37 9.85 -10.69 17.81
CA LEU A 37 9.18 -9.58 18.49
C LEU A 37 8.20 -10.07 19.56
N SER A 38 7.45 -11.14 19.30
CA SER A 38 6.55 -11.75 20.30
C SER A 38 7.33 -12.28 21.51
N LEU A 39 8.46 -12.96 21.28
CA LEU A 39 9.33 -13.46 22.36
C LEU A 39 9.96 -12.31 23.16
N ILE A 40 10.39 -11.26 22.47
CA ILE A 40 10.92 -10.04 23.10
C ILE A 40 9.85 -9.38 23.96
N VAL A 41 8.62 -9.24 23.47
CA VAL A 41 7.50 -8.68 24.23
C VAL A 41 7.19 -9.52 25.47
N LEU A 42 7.21 -10.85 25.37
CA LEU A 42 7.05 -11.73 26.53
C LEU A 42 8.11 -11.44 27.60
N GLY A 43 9.39 -11.40 27.21
CA GLY A 43 10.50 -11.11 28.13
C GLY A 43 10.46 -9.69 28.71
N LEU A 44 10.20 -8.68 27.87
CA LEU A 44 10.06 -7.29 28.31
C LEU A 44 8.87 -7.10 29.25
N SER A 45 7.74 -7.77 28.99
CA SER A 45 6.56 -7.69 29.85
C SER A 45 6.84 -8.22 31.25
N TYR A 46 7.65 -9.27 31.36
CA TYR A 46 8.10 -9.81 32.64
C TYR A 46 8.96 -8.79 33.39
N TYR A 47 10.04 -8.32 32.77
CA TYR A 47 11.00 -7.41 33.41
C TYR A 47 10.38 -6.06 33.79
N LEU A 48 9.61 -5.46 32.88
CA LEU A 48 8.99 -4.15 33.11
C LEU A 48 7.85 -4.22 34.13
N SER A 49 7.14 -5.35 34.21
CA SER A 49 6.15 -5.58 35.26
C SER A 49 6.82 -5.74 36.62
N GLU A 50 7.95 -6.44 36.73
CA GLU A 50 8.72 -6.53 37.99
C GLU A 50 9.28 -5.17 38.42
N ALA A 51 9.72 -4.35 37.46
CA ALA A 51 10.18 -2.99 37.72
C ALA A 51 9.04 -2.01 38.09
N GLY A 52 7.77 -2.45 38.09
CA GLY A 52 6.62 -1.63 38.46
C GLY A 52 6.31 -0.52 37.45
N VAL A 53 6.72 -0.67 36.19
CA VAL A 53 6.51 0.35 35.16
C VAL A 53 5.01 0.54 34.92
N SER A 54 4.58 1.79 35.06
CA SER A 54 3.20 2.20 34.81
C SER A 54 3.18 3.57 34.15
N VAL A 55 2.07 3.89 33.51
CA VAL A 55 1.83 5.21 32.96
C VAL A 55 0.45 5.71 33.37
N THR A 56 0.35 6.99 33.67
CA THR A 56 -0.90 7.66 34.02
C THR A 56 -1.27 8.61 32.90
N TYR A 57 -2.51 8.52 32.43
CA TYR A 57 -3.02 9.39 31.37
C TYR A 57 -4.51 9.65 31.55
N MET A 58 -5.01 10.69 30.89
CA MET A 58 -6.44 10.99 30.85
C MET A 58 -7.11 10.09 29.81
N ALA A 59 -7.87 9.11 30.26
CA ALA A 59 -8.67 8.26 29.39
C ALA A 59 -10.10 8.80 29.33
N ALA A 60 -10.59 9.11 28.14
CA ALA A 60 -12.00 9.40 27.91
C ALA A 60 -12.67 8.18 27.27
N LYS A 61 -13.74 7.68 27.90
CA LYS A 61 -14.68 6.77 27.21
C LYS A 61 -15.74 7.62 26.51
N ALA A 62 -16.25 7.13 25.38
CA ALA A 62 -17.30 7.84 24.66
C ALA A 62 -18.51 8.08 25.57
N GLY A 63 -18.81 9.35 25.85
CA GLY A 63 -19.89 9.76 26.75
C GLY A 63 -19.51 9.94 28.23
N GLU A 64 -18.25 9.75 28.63
CA GLU A 64 -17.75 10.01 29.99
C GLU A 64 -16.71 11.14 30.02
N ALA A 65 -16.66 11.88 31.13
CA ALA A 65 -15.58 12.85 31.37
C ALA A 65 -14.21 12.14 31.41
N PRO A 66 -13.13 12.79 30.93
CA PRO A 66 -11.78 12.23 30.99
C PRO A 66 -11.43 11.87 32.44
N LYS A 67 -11.07 10.61 32.69
CA LYS A 67 -10.65 10.12 34.01
C LYS A 67 -9.18 9.77 33.96
N GLU A 68 -8.47 10.22 34.99
CA GLU A 68 -7.08 9.82 35.20
C GLU A 68 -7.03 8.31 35.44
N THR A 69 -6.37 7.61 34.53
CA THR A 69 -6.26 6.15 34.55
C THR A 69 -4.79 5.79 34.57
N THR A 70 -4.39 5.04 35.60
CA THR A 70 -3.03 4.46 35.68
C THR A 70 -3.05 3.04 35.15
N VAL A 71 -2.21 2.78 34.17
CA VAL A 71 -2.07 1.49 33.51
C VAL A 71 -0.65 0.96 33.74
N ALA A 72 -0.54 -0.08 34.57
CA ALA A 72 0.71 -0.80 34.79
C ALA A 72 0.92 -1.89 33.73
N VAL A 73 2.19 -2.13 33.37
CA VAL A 73 2.60 -3.24 32.50
C VAL A 73 2.20 -4.56 33.13
N LEU A 74 1.65 -5.47 32.33
CA LEU A 74 1.25 -6.80 32.77
C LEU A 74 2.27 -7.85 32.36
N ASN A 75 2.67 -8.70 33.31
CA ASN A 75 3.50 -9.86 33.07
C ASN A 75 2.73 -10.96 32.30
N LEU A 76 3.07 -11.13 31.02
CA LEU A 76 2.43 -12.11 30.15
C LEU A 76 2.82 -13.56 30.46
N LEU A 77 3.98 -13.79 31.11
CA LEU A 77 4.43 -15.12 31.50
C LEU A 77 3.71 -15.65 32.76
N SER A 78 2.80 -14.86 33.34
CA SER A 78 1.96 -15.30 34.44
C SER A 78 1.01 -16.42 34.01
N PHE A 79 0.65 -17.31 34.95
CA PHE A 79 -0.28 -18.42 34.70
C PHE A 79 -1.62 -17.96 34.13
N ALA A 80 -2.14 -16.81 34.57
CA ALA A 80 -3.40 -16.27 34.09
C ALA A 80 -3.32 -15.83 32.63
N GLU A 81 -2.29 -15.06 32.26
CA GLU A 81 -2.13 -14.54 30.90
C GLU A 81 -1.72 -15.64 29.91
N MET A 82 -0.87 -16.58 30.30
CA MET A 82 -0.54 -17.74 29.45
C MET A 82 -1.76 -18.64 29.17
N ARG A 83 -2.66 -18.84 30.15
CA ARG A 83 -3.92 -19.57 29.92
C ARG A 83 -4.83 -18.84 28.94
N LYS A 84 -4.99 -17.53 29.09
CA LYS A 84 -5.76 -16.69 28.16
C LYS A 84 -5.16 -16.74 26.76
N PHE A 85 -3.84 -16.64 26.64
CA PHE A 85 -3.13 -16.73 25.37
C PHE A 85 -3.39 -18.06 24.66
N THR A 86 -3.16 -19.18 25.34
CA THR A 86 -3.34 -20.51 24.74
C THR A 86 -4.80 -20.78 24.38
N ALA A 87 -5.75 -20.38 25.24
CA ALA A 87 -7.18 -20.52 24.95
C ALA A 87 -7.63 -19.65 23.77
N GLY A 88 -7.04 -18.46 23.62
CA GLY A 88 -7.35 -17.50 22.57
C GLY A 88 -6.53 -17.63 21.29
N PHE A 89 -5.66 -18.64 21.16
CA PHE A 89 -4.66 -18.69 20.07
C PHE A 89 -5.30 -18.63 18.68
N VAL A 90 -6.27 -19.51 18.40
CA VAL A 90 -6.97 -19.56 17.10
C VAL A 90 -7.83 -18.33 16.88
N SER A 91 -8.59 -17.90 17.90
CA SER A 91 -9.46 -16.72 17.79
C SER A 91 -8.66 -15.44 17.55
N THR A 92 -7.45 -15.33 18.12
CA THR A 92 -6.55 -14.19 17.90
C THR A 92 -6.17 -14.07 16.43
N TYR A 93 -5.87 -15.20 15.79
CA TYR A 93 -5.54 -15.21 14.37
C TYR A 93 -6.76 -14.92 13.48
N VAL A 94 -7.86 -15.65 13.68
CA VAL A 94 -9.04 -15.56 12.81
C VAL A 94 -9.75 -14.21 12.93
N ASN A 95 -9.79 -13.63 14.14
CA ASN A 95 -10.43 -12.34 14.39
C ASN A 95 -9.51 -11.14 14.14
N PHE A 96 -8.27 -11.38 13.68
CA PHE A 96 -7.37 -10.29 13.31
C PHE A 96 -7.93 -9.55 12.09
N ALA A 97 -8.36 -8.30 12.28
CA ALA A 97 -9.11 -7.53 11.28
C ALA A 97 -8.49 -7.56 9.85
N PRO A 98 -7.16 -7.40 9.66
CA PRO A 98 -6.54 -7.51 8.34
C PRO A 98 -6.81 -8.83 7.63
N LEU A 99 -6.88 -9.95 8.35
CA LEU A 99 -7.01 -11.28 7.76
C LEU A 99 -8.33 -11.41 7.00
N GLY A 100 -9.45 -11.13 7.67
CA GLY A 100 -10.78 -11.23 7.08
C GLY A 100 -10.97 -10.25 5.92
N LEU A 101 -10.53 -9.00 6.10
CA LEU A 101 -10.63 -7.96 5.07
C LEU A 101 -9.88 -8.34 3.80
N VAL A 102 -8.63 -8.77 3.93
CA VAL A 102 -7.78 -9.13 2.79
C VAL A 102 -8.28 -10.40 2.11
N MET A 103 -8.64 -11.43 2.87
CA MET A 103 -9.13 -12.69 2.27
C MET A 103 -10.34 -12.46 1.37
N VAL A 104 -11.34 -11.71 1.86
CA VAL A 104 -12.56 -11.43 1.08
C VAL A 104 -12.25 -10.56 -0.14
N MET A 105 -11.40 -9.53 0.02
CA MET A 105 -11.02 -8.67 -1.10
C MET A 105 -10.22 -9.41 -2.18
N THR A 106 -9.27 -10.28 -1.79
CA THR A 106 -8.46 -11.09 -2.71
C THR A 106 -9.31 -12.08 -3.51
N LEU A 107 -10.41 -12.59 -2.94
CA LEU A 107 -11.34 -13.44 -3.69
C LEU A 107 -11.99 -12.67 -4.86
N GLY A 108 -12.43 -11.43 -4.61
CA GLY A 108 -13.05 -10.59 -5.63
C GLY A 108 -12.03 -10.08 -6.66
N ILE A 109 -10.97 -9.42 -6.19
CA ILE A 109 -9.91 -8.86 -7.05
C ILE A 109 -9.21 -9.96 -7.82
N GLY A 110 -8.90 -11.08 -7.17
CA GLY A 110 -8.25 -12.24 -7.79
C GLY A 110 -9.09 -12.82 -8.93
N LEU A 111 -10.43 -12.81 -8.85
CA LEU A 111 -11.27 -13.23 -9.98
C LEU A 111 -11.10 -12.28 -11.17
N VAL A 112 -11.13 -10.97 -10.94
CA VAL A 112 -10.97 -9.95 -11.99
C VAL A 112 -9.58 -10.05 -12.63
N GLU A 113 -8.54 -10.21 -11.82
CA GLU A 113 -7.16 -10.38 -12.27
C GLU A 113 -6.98 -11.67 -13.06
N GLN A 114 -7.35 -12.82 -12.49
CA GLN A 114 -7.17 -14.13 -13.11
C GLN A 114 -8.05 -14.35 -14.34
N SER A 115 -9.17 -13.61 -14.46
CA SER A 115 -9.96 -13.57 -15.70
C SER A 115 -9.24 -12.88 -16.85
N GLY A 116 -8.23 -12.04 -16.57
CA GLY A 116 -7.48 -11.23 -17.53
C GLY A 116 -7.97 -9.77 -17.67
N MET A 117 -9.03 -9.38 -16.96
CA MET A 117 -9.67 -8.07 -17.12
C MET A 117 -8.73 -6.90 -16.85
N ILE A 118 -8.00 -6.92 -15.72
CA ILE A 118 -7.12 -5.80 -15.35
C ILE A 118 -6.01 -5.63 -16.40
N SER A 119 -5.36 -6.72 -16.81
CA SER A 119 -4.31 -6.67 -17.83
C SER A 119 -4.82 -6.15 -19.17
N ALA A 120 -5.98 -6.64 -19.65
CA ALA A 120 -6.57 -6.16 -20.89
C ALA A 120 -6.97 -4.67 -20.82
N LEU A 121 -7.53 -4.23 -19.68
CA LEU A 121 -7.88 -2.82 -19.47
C LEU A 121 -6.64 -1.92 -19.48
N MET A 122 -5.57 -2.32 -18.80
CA MET A 122 -4.31 -1.59 -18.79
C MET A 122 -3.71 -1.48 -20.20
N ARG A 123 -3.63 -2.60 -20.95
CA ARG A 123 -3.15 -2.59 -22.35
C ARG A 123 -3.99 -1.70 -23.24
N LYS A 124 -5.32 -1.84 -23.18
CA LYS A 124 -6.24 -1.03 -24.00
C LYS A 124 -6.06 0.47 -23.75
N THR A 125 -5.89 0.85 -22.48
CA THR A 125 -5.78 2.26 -22.09
C THR A 125 -4.47 2.86 -22.58
N ILE A 126 -3.34 2.16 -22.39
CA ILE A 126 -2.03 2.66 -22.83
C ILE A 126 -1.94 2.69 -24.36
N LEU A 127 -2.35 1.62 -25.05
CA LEU A 127 -2.23 1.53 -26.51
C LEU A 127 -3.21 2.45 -27.25
N GLY A 128 -4.33 2.81 -26.61
CA GLY A 128 -5.28 3.80 -27.13
C GLY A 128 -4.87 5.25 -26.89
N ALA A 129 -3.76 5.50 -26.17
CA ALA A 129 -3.33 6.85 -25.84
C ALA A 129 -2.80 7.59 -27.09
N PRO A 130 -3.17 8.87 -27.29
CA PRO A 130 -2.51 9.71 -28.27
C PRO A 130 -1.01 9.82 -27.96
N SER A 131 -0.16 9.85 -28.99
CA SER A 131 1.31 9.84 -28.84
C SER A 131 1.85 10.93 -27.90
N TYR A 132 1.22 12.10 -27.87
CA TYR A 132 1.60 13.21 -27.00
C TYR A 132 1.22 13.03 -25.51
N MET A 133 0.33 12.07 -25.18
CA MET A 133 -0.10 11.77 -23.80
C MET A 133 0.43 10.45 -23.27
N VAL A 134 1.22 9.70 -24.05
CA VAL A 134 1.63 8.33 -23.71
C VAL A 134 2.27 8.24 -22.34
N THR A 135 3.16 9.18 -21.98
CA THR A 135 3.80 9.22 -20.66
C THR A 135 2.79 9.42 -19.53
N ALA A 136 1.83 10.33 -19.71
CA ALA A 136 0.79 10.60 -18.72
C ALA A 136 -0.18 9.44 -18.55
N VAL A 137 -0.56 8.79 -19.66
CA VAL A 137 -1.41 7.60 -19.63
C VAL A 137 -0.67 6.41 -19.02
N LEU A 138 0.60 6.21 -19.35
CA LEU A 138 1.44 5.19 -18.74
C LEU A 138 1.55 5.42 -17.23
N ALA A 139 1.79 6.66 -16.79
CA ALA A 139 1.83 7.02 -15.37
C ALA A 139 0.49 6.73 -14.69
N LEU A 140 -0.63 7.17 -15.30
CA LEU A 140 -1.97 6.93 -14.76
C LEU A 140 -2.26 5.44 -14.59
N VAL A 141 -2.01 4.65 -15.64
CA VAL A 141 -2.23 3.21 -15.63
C VAL A 141 -1.30 2.53 -14.63
N GLY A 142 -0.04 2.95 -14.57
CA GLY A 142 0.94 2.46 -13.61
C GLY A 142 0.50 2.66 -12.17
N ILE A 143 0.11 3.88 -11.79
CA ILE A 143 -0.37 4.19 -10.43
C ILE A 143 -1.56 3.29 -10.04
N ASN A 144 -2.52 3.11 -10.95
CA ASN A 144 -3.71 2.29 -10.69
C ASN A 144 -3.45 0.77 -10.87
N SER A 145 -2.24 0.37 -11.28
CA SER A 145 -1.90 -1.04 -11.53
C SER A 145 -1.78 -1.88 -10.26
N ASN A 146 -1.68 -1.22 -9.09
CA ASN A 146 -1.76 -1.88 -7.77
C ASN A 146 -3.08 -2.65 -7.55
N LEU A 147 -4.10 -2.42 -8.40
CA LEU A 147 -5.32 -3.23 -8.44
C LEU A 147 -5.04 -4.68 -8.89
N ALA A 148 -3.97 -4.89 -9.67
CA ALA A 148 -3.38 -6.19 -9.96
C ALA A 148 -2.23 -6.54 -9.00
N SER A 149 -2.17 -5.91 -7.82
CA SER A 149 -1.15 -6.17 -6.80
C SER A 149 0.28 -6.07 -7.40
N ASP A 150 1.13 -7.03 -7.06
CA ASP A 150 2.51 -7.15 -7.54
C ASP A 150 2.64 -7.34 -9.06
N ALA A 151 1.63 -7.92 -9.73
CA ALA A 151 1.66 -8.10 -11.18
C ALA A 151 1.67 -6.74 -11.91
N GLY A 152 0.98 -5.73 -11.36
CA GLY A 152 0.97 -4.37 -11.92
C GLY A 152 2.34 -3.68 -11.91
N ILE A 153 3.12 -3.92 -10.85
CA ILE A 153 4.47 -3.35 -10.67
C ILE A 153 5.43 -3.80 -11.77
N ILE A 154 5.34 -5.06 -12.19
CA ILE A 154 6.18 -5.61 -13.27
C ILE A 154 5.60 -5.27 -14.64
N PHE A 155 4.28 -5.35 -14.77
CA PHE A 155 3.61 -5.18 -16.05
C PHE A 155 3.78 -3.76 -16.62
N THR A 156 3.69 -2.73 -15.79
CA THR A 156 3.74 -1.34 -16.25
C THR A 156 5.08 -0.97 -16.89
N PRO A 157 6.26 -1.28 -16.29
CA PRO A 157 7.56 -1.10 -16.95
C PRO A 157 7.68 -1.85 -18.29
N VAL A 158 7.18 -3.09 -18.37
CA VAL A 158 7.23 -3.91 -19.60
C VAL A 158 6.48 -3.22 -20.73
N ILE A 159 5.23 -2.81 -20.49
CA ILE A 159 4.43 -2.11 -21.50
C ILE A 159 5.01 -0.73 -21.79
N GLY A 160 5.53 -0.04 -20.76
CA GLY A 160 6.20 1.25 -20.92
C GLY A 160 7.35 1.17 -21.92
N GLY A 161 8.24 0.19 -21.78
CA GLY A 161 9.34 -0.04 -22.72
C GLY A 161 8.86 -0.32 -24.14
N ALA A 162 7.94 -1.27 -24.30
CA ALA A 162 7.40 -1.65 -25.59
C ALA A 162 6.70 -0.49 -26.33
N VAL A 163 5.88 0.30 -25.62
CA VAL A 163 5.15 1.42 -26.21
C VAL A 163 6.08 2.57 -26.58
N PHE A 164 7.08 2.87 -25.73
CA PHE A 164 8.07 3.90 -26.06
C PHE A 164 8.89 3.49 -27.28
N LYS A 165 9.35 2.23 -27.36
CA LYS A 165 10.08 1.72 -28.53
C LYS A 165 9.27 1.84 -29.82
N ALA A 166 8.02 1.41 -29.80
CA ALA A 166 7.16 1.44 -30.98
C ALA A 166 6.83 2.86 -31.46
N LEU A 167 6.90 3.86 -30.58
CA LEU A 167 6.77 5.27 -30.94
C LEU A 167 8.08 5.89 -31.44
N GLY A 168 9.18 5.13 -31.45
CA GLY A 168 10.53 5.61 -31.77
C GLY A 168 11.18 6.39 -30.62
N ARG A 169 10.62 6.32 -29.40
CA ARG A 169 11.16 6.93 -28.18
C ARG A 169 12.09 5.94 -27.46
N ASN A 170 12.91 6.46 -26.56
CA ASN A 170 13.81 5.66 -25.74
C ASN A 170 13.02 4.69 -24.82
N PRO A 171 13.15 3.36 -24.98
CA PRO A 171 12.41 2.37 -24.18
C PRO A 171 12.75 2.43 -22.69
N TRP A 172 13.98 2.81 -22.34
CA TRP A 172 14.39 2.96 -20.94
C TRP A 172 13.58 4.04 -20.23
N VAL A 173 13.20 5.11 -20.93
CA VAL A 173 12.34 6.16 -20.37
C VAL A 173 10.99 5.56 -19.98
N GLY A 174 10.39 4.74 -20.85
CA GLY A 174 9.13 4.05 -20.58
C GLY A 174 9.22 3.05 -19.43
N ILE A 175 10.33 2.28 -19.33
CA ILE A 175 10.56 1.33 -18.23
C ILE A 175 10.65 2.04 -16.89
N ILE A 176 11.49 3.08 -16.80
CA ILE A 176 11.70 3.86 -15.58
C ILE A 176 10.41 4.59 -15.18
N ALA A 177 9.74 5.27 -16.11
CA ALA A 177 8.47 5.94 -15.81
C ALA A 177 7.37 4.95 -15.37
N GLY A 178 7.31 3.78 -15.99
CA GLY A 178 6.38 2.72 -15.62
C GLY A 178 6.66 2.15 -14.24
N PHE A 179 7.93 1.94 -13.88
CA PHE A 179 8.31 1.46 -12.55
C PHE A 179 8.06 2.52 -11.47
N ALA A 180 8.45 3.77 -11.73
CA ALA A 180 8.16 4.92 -10.88
C ALA A 180 6.65 5.06 -10.61
N ALA A 181 5.81 4.91 -11.63
CA ALA A 181 4.36 5.00 -11.49
C ALA A 181 3.78 3.84 -10.66
N ALA A 182 4.14 2.60 -11.00
CA ALA A 182 3.52 1.42 -10.41
C ALA A 182 4.01 1.09 -9.00
N SER A 183 5.30 1.31 -8.72
CA SER A 183 5.90 1.04 -7.40
C SER A 183 5.96 2.30 -6.52
N GLY A 184 6.38 3.44 -7.09
CA GLY A 184 6.47 4.71 -6.35
C GLY A 184 5.10 5.32 -6.07
N GLY A 185 4.14 5.12 -6.97
CA GLY A 185 2.74 5.51 -6.82
C GLY A 185 1.83 4.43 -6.23
N PHE A 186 2.37 3.30 -5.77
CA PHE A 186 1.63 2.08 -5.40
C PHE A 186 0.46 2.29 -4.43
N THR A 187 0.50 3.28 -3.55
CA THR A 187 -0.60 3.49 -2.60
C THR A 187 -1.70 4.40 -3.13
N ALA A 188 -1.51 5.17 -4.21
CA ALA A 188 -2.54 6.01 -4.78
C ALA A 188 -3.39 5.22 -5.79
N ASN A 189 -4.71 5.40 -5.79
CA ASN A 189 -5.61 4.76 -6.75
C ASN A 189 -6.96 5.52 -6.79
N PHE A 190 -7.62 5.54 -7.95
CA PHE A 190 -9.01 5.98 -8.06
C PHE A 190 -10.01 4.98 -7.47
N PHE A 191 -9.66 3.70 -7.52
CA PHE A 191 -10.44 2.59 -7.03
C PHE A 191 -9.85 2.04 -5.74
N ILE A 192 -10.67 1.37 -4.95
CA ILE A 192 -10.20 0.67 -3.76
C ILE A 192 -9.48 -0.61 -4.17
N ALA A 193 -8.24 -0.77 -3.70
CA ALA A 193 -7.41 -1.93 -3.92
C ALA A 193 -7.32 -2.81 -2.66
N GLY A 194 -6.73 -4.00 -2.81
CA GLY A 194 -6.47 -4.89 -1.67
C GLY A 194 -5.62 -4.21 -0.58
N THR A 195 -4.70 -3.34 -0.98
CA THR A 195 -3.85 -2.54 -0.09
C THR A 195 -4.66 -1.63 0.84
N ASP A 196 -5.76 -1.04 0.38
CA ASP A 196 -6.61 -0.18 1.22
C ASP A 196 -7.27 -0.97 2.35
N ALA A 197 -7.81 -2.14 2.03
CA ALA A 197 -8.44 -3.02 3.00
C ALA A 197 -7.41 -3.59 3.99
N LEU A 198 -6.21 -3.91 3.50
CA LEU A 198 -5.10 -4.38 4.32
C LEU A 198 -4.64 -3.33 5.34
N LEU A 199 -4.34 -2.12 4.88
CA LEU A 199 -3.84 -1.05 5.75
C LEU A 199 -4.93 -0.61 6.73
N ALA A 200 -6.18 -0.45 6.28
CA ALA A 200 -7.30 -0.09 7.14
C ALA A 200 -7.55 -1.14 8.23
N GLY A 201 -7.43 -2.43 7.89
CA GLY A 201 -7.51 -3.52 8.88
C GLY A 201 -6.43 -3.44 9.94
N ILE A 202 -5.19 -3.11 9.56
CA ILE A 202 -4.07 -3.01 10.51
C ILE A 202 -4.30 -1.80 11.43
N THR A 203 -4.69 -0.67 10.84
CA THR A 203 -5.06 0.55 11.55
C THR A 203 -6.23 0.30 12.51
N GLN A 204 -7.21 -0.52 12.12
CA GLN A 204 -8.32 -0.94 12.98
C GLN A 204 -7.82 -1.70 14.21
N SER A 205 -6.95 -2.69 14.02
CA SER A 205 -6.37 -3.46 15.13
C SER A 205 -5.55 -2.58 16.07
N ALA A 206 -4.80 -1.61 15.54
CA ALA A 206 -4.05 -0.65 16.34
C ALA A 206 -4.98 0.30 17.12
N ALA A 207 -6.01 0.84 16.47
CA ALA A 207 -6.98 1.74 17.10
C ALA A 207 -7.76 1.04 18.22
N GLN A 208 -8.20 -0.20 18.00
CA GLN A 208 -8.90 -1.00 19.02
C GLN A 208 -8.04 -1.26 20.26
N GLY A 209 -6.72 -1.42 20.10
CA GLY A 209 -5.80 -1.69 21.21
C GLY A 209 -5.81 -0.63 22.33
N MET A 210 -6.10 0.63 22.00
CA MET A 210 -6.23 1.73 22.96
C MET A 210 -7.59 2.43 22.92
N ASN A 211 -8.59 1.82 22.28
CA ASN A 211 -9.92 2.39 22.10
C ASN A 211 -9.88 3.80 21.46
N VAL A 212 -9.00 3.97 20.47
CA VAL A 212 -8.87 5.21 19.71
C VAL A 212 -10.15 5.40 18.88
N PRO A 213 -10.88 6.52 19.05
CA PRO A 213 -12.06 6.78 18.25
C PRO A 213 -11.70 7.10 16.80
N GLY A 214 -12.63 6.88 15.88
CA GLY A 214 -12.49 7.23 14.46
C GLY A 214 -12.87 6.09 13.52
N PRO A 215 -13.07 6.37 12.23
CA PRO A 215 -13.39 5.34 11.25
C PRO A 215 -12.14 4.54 10.88
N THR A 216 -12.32 3.24 10.65
CA THR A 216 -11.23 2.31 10.29
C THR A 216 -11.62 1.39 9.12
N HIS A 217 -12.57 1.81 8.28
CA HIS A 217 -13.01 1.04 7.11
C HIS A 217 -12.08 1.25 5.90
N PRO A 218 -12.10 0.37 4.88
CA PRO A 218 -11.22 0.51 3.70
C PRO A 218 -11.25 1.87 2.99
N LEU A 219 -12.37 2.60 3.02
CA LEU A 219 -12.49 3.91 2.36
C LEU A 219 -11.86 5.10 3.10
N ILE A 220 -11.27 4.94 4.30
CA ILE A 220 -10.86 6.07 5.16
C ILE A 220 -9.85 7.03 4.52
N ASN A 221 -9.16 6.63 3.45
CA ASN A 221 -8.21 7.47 2.72
C ASN A 221 -8.60 7.70 1.25
N TRP A 222 -9.78 7.26 0.83
CA TRP A 222 -10.11 7.19 -0.60
C TRP A 222 -10.13 8.55 -1.29
N TYR A 223 -10.67 9.60 -0.65
CA TYR A 223 -10.70 10.94 -1.25
C TYR A 223 -9.29 11.48 -1.46
N PHE A 224 -8.42 11.33 -0.45
CA PHE A 224 -7.02 11.72 -0.56
C PHE A 224 -6.32 10.94 -1.67
N MET A 225 -6.48 9.61 -1.70
CA MET A 225 -5.79 8.74 -2.65
C MET A 225 -6.23 8.99 -4.09
N ALA A 226 -7.52 9.28 -4.32
CA ALA A 226 -8.03 9.61 -5.66
C ALA A 226 -7.45 10.92 -6.20
N VAL A 227 -7.34 11.96 -5.37
CA VAL A 227 -6.71 13.23 -5.79
C VAL A 227 -5.19 13.06 -5.93
N ALA A 228 -4.56 12.31 -5.01
CA ALA A 228 -3.16 11.95 -5.11
C ALA A 228 -2.84 11.23 -6.42
N THR A 229 -3.70 10.34 -6.93
CA THR A 229 -3.50 9.70 -8.23
C THR A 229 -3.30 10.71 -9.35
N ILE A 230 -4.09 11.80 -9.35
CA ILE A 230 -3.97 12.86 -10.35
C ILE A 230 -2.65 13.62 -10.16
N VAL A 231 -2.33 14.00 -8.92
CA VAL A 231 -1.10 14.74 -8.60
C VAL A 231 0.13 13.92 -8.97
N VAL A 232 0.19 12.65 -8.57
CA VAL A 232 1.30 11.75 -8.87
C VAL A 232 1.41 11.54 -10.36
N MET A 233 0.31 11.36 -11.11
CA MET A 233 0.36 11.26 -12.57
C MET A 233 1.02 12.48 -13.22
N PHE A 234 0.68 13.70 -12.80
CA PHE A 234 1.34 14.91 -13.28
C PHE A 234 2.82 14.95 -12.89
N VAL A 235 3.15 14.59 -11.65
CA VAL A 235 4.53 14.58 -11.14
C VAL A 235 5.37 13.56 -11.88
N THR A 236 4.91 12.31 -12.04
CA THR A 236 5.59 11.28 -12.84
C THR A 236 5.85 11.79 -14.24
N THR A 237 4.82 12.29 -14.92
CA THR A 237 4.94 12.83 -16.29
C THR A 237 5.97 13.94 -16.37
N TRP A 238 5.92 14.88 -15.43
CA TRP A 238 6.84 16.01 -15.38
C TRP A 238 8.28 15.57 -15.14
N VAL A 239 8.52 14.68 -14.18
CA VAL A 239 9.86 14.13 -13.92
C VAL A 239 10.37 13.36 -15.14
N THR A 240 9.53 12.55 -15.77
CA THR A 240 9.90 11.80 -16.97
C THR A 240 10.33 12.72 -18.10
N GLU A 241 9.49 13.67 -18.49
CA GLU A 241 9.74 14.52 -19.67
C GLU A 241 10.81 15.60 -19.42
N LYS A 242 10.99 16.07 -18.18
CA LYS A 242 11.96 17.14 -17.87
C LYS A 242 13.29 16.64 -17.34
N PHE A 243 13.35 15.47 -16.73
CA PHE A 243 14.58 14.92 -16.15
C PHE A 243 14.98 13.63 -16.86
N THR A 244 14.15 12.58 -16.82
CA THR A 244 14.53 11.26 -17.35
C THR A 244 14.87 11.30 -18.83
N VAL A 245 14.04 11.96 -19.64
CA VAL A 245 14.28 12.17 -21.09
C VAL A 245 15.59 12.92 -21.34
N ARG A 246 15.92 13.92 -20.52
CA ARG A 246 17.16 14.70 -20.68
C ARG A 246 18.41 13.89 -20.30
N VAL A 247 18.29 13.02 -19.30
CA VAL A 247 19.40 12.19 -18.81
C VAL A 247 19.68 11.02 -19.75
N LEU A 248 18.62 10.33 -20.20
CA LEU A 248 18.75 9.15 -21.04
C LEU A 248 18.83 9.46 -22.54
N GLY A 249 18.41 10.67 -22.94
CA GLY A 249 18.19 11.01 -24.34
C GLY A 249 16.95 10.34 -24.91
N ASP A 250 16.38 10.95 -25.95
CA ASP A 250 15.20 10.43 -26.67
C ASP A 250 15.49 10.36 -28.18
N SER A 251 16.75 10.07 -28.53
CA SER A 251 17.21 9.96 -29.91
C SER A 251 16.43 8.84 -30.61
N ALA A 252 15.92 9.14 -31.80
CA ALA A 252 15.03 8.26 -32.56
C ALA A 252 15.58 6.83 -32.66
N HIS A 253 15.02 5.93 -31.87
CA HIS A 253 15.20 4.50 -32.07
C HIS A 253 14.36 4.09 -33.28
N ASP A 254 14.79 3.09 -34.03
CA ASP A 254 14.01 2.55 -35.16
C ASP A 254 12.60 2.22 -34.67
N LYS A 255 11.59 2.74 -35.38
CA LYS A 255 10.19 2.49 -35.06
C LYS A 255 9.89 1.02 -35.29
N ASP A 256 9.72 0.28 -34.21
CA ASP A 256 9.32 -1.13 -34.25
C ASP A 256 7.83 -1.25 -33.91
N SER A 257 6.98 -1.02 -34.92
CA SER A 257 5.52 -1.11 -34.76
C SER A 257 5.03 -2.54 -34.46
N ASP A 258 5.84 -3.56 -34.76
CA ASP A 258 5.49 -4.97 -34.54
C ASP A 258 5.54 -5.34 -33.05
N GLU A 259 6.34 -4.63 -32.25
CA GLU A 259 6.38 -4.80 -30.80
C GLU A 259 5.06 -4.39 -30.13
N LEU A 260 4.39 -3.38 -30.67
CA LEU A 260 3.11 -2.88 -30.16
C LEU A 260 1.96 -3.85 -30.47
N LEU A 261 2.01 -4.55 -31.62
CA LEU A 261 1.04 -5.57 -32.02
C LEU A 261 1.02 -6.77 -31.05
N LYS A 262 2.15 -7.12 -30.41
CA LYS A 262 2.22 -8.22 -29.43
C LYS A 262 1.40 -7.95 -28.16
N HIS A 263 1.11 -6.68 -27.87
CA HIS A 263 0.36 -6.27 -26.69
C HIS A 263 -1.07 -5.81 -27.02
N ALA A 264 -1.47 -5.85 -28.30
CA ALA A 264 -2.81 -5.46 -28.72
C ALA A 264 -3.89 -6.31 -28.05
N VAL A 265 -5.01 -5.67 -27.71
CA VAL A 265 -6.14 -6.32 -27.05
C VAL A 265 -7.00 -7.03 -28.09
N THR A 266 -7.31 -8.32 -27.85
CA THR A 266 -8.03 -9.13 -28.83
C THR A 266 -9.51 -8.71 -28.95
N PRO A 267 -10.22 -9.12 -30.02
CA PRO A 267 -11.67 -8.89 -30.13
C PRO A 267 -12.47 -9.47 -28.97
N GLU A 268 -12.07 -10.64 -28.46
CA GLU A 268 -12.69 -11.32 -27.33
C GLU A 268 -12.47 -10.52 -26.04
N GLU A 269 -11.24 -10.09 -25.77
CA GLU A 269 -10.93 -9.24 -24.62
C GLU A 269 -11.72 -7.93 -24.68
N ASN A 270 -11.84 -7.32 -25.87
CA ASN A 270 -12.66 -6.13 -26.06
C ASN A 270 -14.16 -6.38 -25.79
N ARG A 271 -14.68 -7.54 -26.19
CA ARG A 271 -16.05 -7.96 -25.85
C ARG A 271 -16.19 -8.17 -24.34
N GLY A 272 -15.21 -8.79 -23.69
CA GLY A 272 -15.11 -8.92 -22.24
C GLY A 272 -15.17 -7.56 -21.53
N LEU A 273 -14.36 -6.59 -21.95
CA LEU A 273 -14.36 -5.24 -21.37
C LEU A 273 -15.71 -4.52 -21.53
N ARG A 274 -16.42 -4.76 -22.64
CA ARG A 274 -17.78 -4.21 -22.81
C ARG A 274 -18.77 -4.86 -21.85
N PHE A 275 -18.71 -6.17 -21.68
CA PHE A 275 -19.59 -6.90 -20.77
C PHE A 275 -19.35 -6.49 -19.32
N SER A 276 -18.09 -6.36 -18.91
CA SER A 276 -17.76 -5.89 -17.56
C SER A 276 -18.18 -4.45 -17.33
N ALA A 277 -18.05 -3.56 -18.32
CA ALA A 277 -18.55 -2.19 -18.22
C ALA A 277 -20.08 -2.14 -18.02
N VAL A 278 -20.84 -2.92 -18.80
CA VAL A 278 -22.29 -3.02 -18.63
C VAL A 278 -22.64 -3.57 -17.25
N MET A 279 -21.96 -4.63 -16.80
CA MET A 279 -22.20 -5.20 -15.47
C MET A 279 -21.84 -4.21 -14.35
N ALA A 280 -20.75 -3.45 -14.48
CA ALA A 280 -20.38 -2.42 -13.52
C ALA A 280 -21.48 -1.36 -13.38
N VAL A 281 -22.04 -0.90 -14.50
CA VAL A 281 -23.17 0.05 -14.51
C VAL A 281 -24.40 -0.54 -13.83
N LEU A 282 -24.73 -1.82 -14.09
CA LEU A 282 -25.85 -2.50 -13.44
C LEU A 282 -25.67 -2.62 -11.93
N VAL A 283 -24.49 -3.07 -11.47
CA VAL A 283 -24.19 -3.20 -10.04
C VAL A 283 -24.23 -1.83 -9.35
N ILE A 284 -23.64 -0.80 -9.96
CA ILE A 284 -23.70 0.57 -9.45
C ILE A 284 -25.15 1.08 -9.41
N GLY A 285 -25.95 0.81 -10.44
CA GLY A 285 -27.37 1.17 -10.48
C GLY A 285 -28.17 0.53 -9.34
N VAL A 286 -27.95 -0.75 -9.07
CA VAL A 286 -28.56 -1.46 -7.93
C VAL A 286 -28.09 -0.86 -6.61
N LEU A 287 -26.81 -0.56 -6.45
CA LEU A 287 -26.29 0.07 -5.23
C LEU A 287 -26.89 1.45 -5.01
N LEU A 288 -26.99 2.29 -6.05
CA LEU A 288 -27.63 3.59 -5.98
C LEU A 288 -29.11 3.46 -5.59
N TYR A 289 -29.83 2.48 -6.13
CA TYR A 289 -31.20 2.19 -5.71
C TYR A 289 -31.31 1.79 -4.23
N LEU A 290 -30.31 1.08 -3.69
CA LEU A 290 -30.29 0.67 -2.27
C LEU A 290 -29.80 1.77 -1.31
N ILE A 291 -29.29 2.91 -1.83
CA ILE A 291 -28.70 4.00 -1.04
C ILE A 291 -29.49 5.31 -1.16
N LEU A 292 -29.97 5.66 -2.34
CA LEU A 292 -30.55 6.98 -2.61
C LEU A 292 -31.95 7.19 -2.01
N PRO A 293 -32.90 6.23 -2.10
CA PRO A 293 -34.25 6.42 -1.55
C PRO A 293 -34.25 6.70 -0.04
N GLU A 294 -35.25 7.43 0.44
CA GLU A 294 -35.46 7.62 1.88
C GLU A 294 -35.83 6.28 2.53
N GLY A 295 -35.23 5.97 3.69
CA GLY A 295 -35.41 4.68 4.36
C GLY A 295 -34.79 3.48 3.62
N SER A 296 -33.87 3.72 2.69
CA SER A 296 -33.22 2.64 1.94
C SER A 296 -32.33 1.75 2.82
N PHE A 297 -32.14 0.52 2.37
CA PHE A 297 -31.45 -0.56 3.11
C PHE A 297 -30.07 -0.16 3.68
N PHE A 298 -29.33 0.69 2.97
CA PHE A 298 -27.95 1.03 3.34
C PHE A 298 -27.78 2.35 4.11
N ARG A 299 -28.85 3.12 4.34
CA ARG A 299 -28.80 4.32 5.18
C ARG A 299 -28.85 3.94 6.66
N ALA A 300 -28.32 4.82 7.51
CA ALA A 300 -28.53 4.73 8.96
C ALA A 300 -29.99 5.04 9.32
N ASP A 301 -30.38 4.71 10.55
CA ASP A 301 -31.74 4.93 11.06
C ASP A 301 -32.15 6.42 11.03
N ASP A 302 -31.16 7.33 11.12
CA ASP A 302 -31.34 8.78 10.98
C ASP A 302 -31.33 9.28 9.52
N GLY A 303 -31.26 8.36 8.55
CA GLY A 303 -31.21 8.64 7.12
C GLY A 303 -29.84 9.04 6.59
N THR A 304 -28.81 9.14 7.42
CA THR A 304 -27.45 9.52 6.99
C THR A 304 -26.66 8.34 6.39
N ILE A 305 -25.60 8.66 5.64
CA ILE A 305 -24.65 7.65 5.10
C ILE A 305 -23.31 7.73 5.84
N VAL A 306 -22.96 8.91 6.35
CA VAL A 306 -21.68 9.25 6.95
C VAL A 306 -21.97 9.93 8.29
N PRO A 307 -21.21 9.66 9.37
CA PRO A 307 -19.97 8.87 9.44
C PRO A 307 -20.15 7.37 9.70
N ARG A 308 -21.36 6.91 10.03
CA ARG A 308 -21.67 5.50 10.31
C ARG A 308 -22.99 5.14 9.66
N SER A 309 -22.99 4.07 8.86
CA SER A 309 -24.18 3.54 8.20
C SER A 309 -23.96 2.07 7.82
N PRO A 310 -25.02 1.28 7.59
CA PRO A 310 -24.92 -0.06 7.04
C PRO A 310 -24.11 -0.11 5.73
N PHE A 311 -24.15 0.96 4.90
CA PHE A 311 -23.31 1.10 3.71
C PHE A 311 -21.82 0.99 4.05
N LEU A 312 -21.32 1.85 4.95
CA LEU A 312 -19.90 1.89 5.31
C LEU A 312 -19.46 0.61 6.02
N SER A 313 -20.33 0.04 6.86
CA SER A 313 -20.08 -1.24 7.52
C SER A 313 -20.04 -2.42 6.56
N SER A 314 -20.74 -2.35 5.43
CA SER A 314 -20.83 -3.42 4.42
C SER A 314 -19.91 -3.20 3.22
N ILE A 315 -19.02 -2.22 3.26
CA ILE A 315 -18.24 -1.82 2.07
C ILE A 315 -17.38 -2.96 1.49
N VAL A 316 -16.85 -3.83 2.34
CA VAL A 316 -16.04 -4.98 1.92
C VAL A 316 -16.88 -5.97 1.11
N ALA A 317 -18.09 -6.25 1.56
CA ALA A 317 -19.03 -7.11 0.84
C ALA A 317 -19.45 -6.47 -0.49
N ILE A 318 -19.74 -5.17 -0.47
CA ILE A 318 -20.11 -4.41 -1.67
C ILE A 318 -19.00 -4.47 -2.73
N LEU A 319 -17.75 -4.21 -2.33
CA LEU A 319 -16.60 -4.26 -3.22
C LEU A 319 -16.34 -5.69 -3.72
N PHE A 320 -16.46 -6.69 -2.84
CA PHE A 320 -16.37 -8.10 -3.24
C PHE A 320 -17.39 -8.43 -4.33
N PHE A 321 -18.67 -8.11 -4.14
CA PHE A 321 -19.70 -8.40 -5.13
C PHE A 321 -19.50 -7.59 -6.43
N LEU A 322 -19.07 -6.34 -6.33
CA LEU A 322 -18.71 -5.54 -7.51
C LEU A 322 -17.64 -6.26 -8.34
N PHE A 323 -16.51 -6.61 -7.74
CA PHE A 323 -15.43 -7.32 -8.43
C PHE A 323 -15.84 -8.72 -8.91
N PHE A 324 -16.64 -9.42 -8.11
CA PHE A 324 -17.15 -10.74 -8.45
C PHE A 324 -17.98 -10.69 -9.73
N PHE A 325 -18.98 -9.81 -9.81
CA PHE A 325 -19.86 -9.73 -10.97
C PHE A 325 -19.15 -9.20 -12.22
N VAL A 326 -18.31 -8.16 -12.10
CA VAL A 326 -17.58 -7.62 -13.26
C VAL A 326 -16.53 -8.61 -13.78
N GLY A 327 -15.87 -9.35 -12.89
CA GLY A 327 -14.90 -10.39 -13.25
C GLY A 327 -15.56 -11.55 -14.01
N ILE A 328 -16.75 -11.98 -13.57
CA ILE A 328 -17.54 -13.00 -14.27
C ILE A 328 -17.99 -12.48 -15.65
N ALA A 329 -18.53 -11.26 -15.71
CA ALA A 329 -18.98 -10.66 -16.95
C ALA A 329 -17.85 -10.51 -17.97
N TYR A 330 -16.67 -10.05 -17.53
CA TYR A 330 -15.47 -10.03 -18.37
C TYR A 330 -15.12 -11.43 -18.85
N GLY A 331 -15.03 -12.40 -17.95
CA GLY A 331 -14.56 -13.74 -18.30
C GLY A 331 -15.46 -14.45 -19.30
N PHE A 332 -16.78 -14.28 -19.21
CA PHE A 332 -17.70 -14.79 -20.24
C PHE A 332 -17.55 -14.05 -21.57
N GLY A 333 -17.42 -12.73 -21.55
CA GLY A 333 -17.23 -11.94 -22.77
C GLY A 333 -15.89 -12.25 -23.47
N ALA A 334 -14.82 -12.42 -22.71
CA ALA A 334 -13.48 -12.79 -23.20
C ALA A 334 -13.31 -14.29 -23.49
N GLY A 335 -14.26 -15.13 -23.07
CA GLY A 335 -14.18 -16.59 -23.22
C GLY A 335 -13.18 -17.27 -22.28
N THR A 336 -12.65 -16.55 -21.28
CA THR A 336 -11.78 -17.12 -20.23
C THR A 336 -12.58 -17.88 -19.17
N ILE A 337 -13.88 -17.60 -19.05
CA ILE A 337 -14.86 -18.40 -18.30
C ILE A 337 -15.83 -19.01 -19.30
N LYS A 338 -15.86 -20.34 -19.39
CA LYS A 338 -16.76 -21.08 -20.30
C LYS A 338 -17.96 -21.64 -19.58
N LYS A 339 -17.78 -21.98 -18.29
CA LYS A 339 -18.84 -22.49 -17.41
C LYS A 339 -18.68 -21.97 -15.99
N MET A 340 -19.75 -22.03 -15.21
CA MET A 340 -19.77 -21.52 -13.83
C MET A 340 -18.73 -22.21 -12.93
N ASP A 341 -18.40 -23.48 -13.18
CA ASP A 341 -17.34 -24.21 -12.45
C ASP A 341 -15.94 -23.61 -12.60
N ASP A 342 -15.71 -22.75 -13.60
CA ASP A 342 -14.42 -22.10 -13.79
C ASP A 342 -14.22 -20.95 -12.77
N VAL A 343 -15.31 -20.36 -12.27
CA VAL A 343 -15.27 -19.23 -11.32
C VAL A 343 -14.54 -19.59 -10.02
N PRO A 344 -14.88 -20.69 -9.29
CA PRO A 344 -14.15 -21.07 -8.09
C PRO A 344 -12.67 -21.35 -8.35
N LYS A 345 -12.31 -21.89 -9.52
CA LYS A 345 -10.91 -22.17 -9.87
C LYS A 345 -10.10 -20.89 -10.05
N LEU A 346 -10.69 -19.88 -10.69
CA LEU A 346 -10.06 -18.56 -10.82
C LEU A 346 -9.91 -17.88 -9.46
N MET A 347 -10.91 -17.99 -8.58
CA MET A 347 -10.83 -17.48 -7.20
C MET A 347 -9.74 -18.20 -6.39
N GLN A 348 -9.64 -19.54 -6.49
CA GLN A 348 -8.57 -20.31 -5.86
C GLN A 348 -7.18 -19.87 -6.35
N LYS A 349 -7.05 -19.65 -7.65
CA LYS A 349 -5.80 -19.14 -8.23
C LYS A 349 -5.48 -17.72 -7.73
N GLY A 350 -6.49 -16.85 -7.59
CA GLY A 350 -6.34 -15.52 -6.99
C GLY A 350 -5.86 -15.57 -5.54
N LEU A 351 -6.37 -16.51 -4.74
CA LEU A 351 -5.93 -16.71 -3.35
C LEU A 351 -4.46 -17.11 -3.23
N SER A 352 -3.87 -17.77 -4.24
CA SER A 352 -2.47 -18.19 -4.20
C SER A 352 -1.51 -17.02 -3.94
N GLY A 353 -1.80 -15.84 -4.51
CA GLY A 353 -1.02 -14.63 -4.30
C GLY A 353 -1.10 -14.06 -2.87
N GLY A 354 -2.13 -14.44 -2.10
CA GLY A 354 -2.33 -14.02 -0.71
C GLY A 354 -1.80 -15.00 0.33
N LEU A 355 -1.30 -16.18 -0.05
CA LEU A 355 -0.91 -17.23 0.91
C LEU A 355 0.26 -16.79 1.81
N SER A 356 1.25 -16.09 1.25
CA SER A 356 2.38 -15.55 2.01
C SER A 356 1.92 -14.59 3.11
N PHE A 357 0.88 -13.79 2.83
CA PHE A 357 0.29 -12.91 3.83
C PHE A 357 -0.38 -13.70 4.97
N MET A 358 -1.12 -14.77 4.68
CA MET A 358 -1.75 -15.62 5.71
C MET A 358 -0.69 -16.20 6.67
N VAL A 359 0.45 -16.65 6.13
CA VAL A 359 1.56 -17.17 6.94
C VAL A 359 2.15 -16.08 7.84
N VAL A 360 2.40 -14.88 7.31
CA VAL A 360 2.99 -13.76 8.07
C VAL A 360 2.02 -13.16 9.10
N VAL A 361 0.72 -13.15 8.80
CA VAL A 361 -0.30 -12.62 9.71
C VAL A 361 -0.41 -13.41 11.00
N LEU A 362 -0.19 -14.72 10.98
CA LEU A 362 -0.28 -15.54 12.20
C LEU A 362 0.62 -15.01 13.34
N PRO A 363 1.96 -14.95 13.17
CA PRO A 363 2.81 -14.39 14.21
C PRO A 363 2.60 -12.89 14.41
N ALA A 364 2.16 -12.14 13.41
CA ALA A 364 1.88 -10.71 13.56
C ALA A 364 0.65 -10.45 14.46
N ALA A 365 -0.43 -11.21 14.27
CA ALA A 365 -1.63 -11.15 15.10
C ALA A 365 -1.30 -11.51 16.56
N ILE A 366 -0.46 -12.54 16.75
CA ILE A 366 0.05 -12.93 18.06
C ILE A 366 0.87 -11.80 18.68
N PHE A 367 1.83 -11.23 17.94
CA PHE A 367 2.63 -10.09 18.40
C PHE A 367 1.76 -8.93 18.85
N VAL A 368 0.82 -8.48 18.00
CA VAL A 368 -0.08 -7.36 18.31
C VAL A 368 -0.92 -7.66 19.54
N GLN A 369 -1.46 -8.88 19.66
CA GLN A 369 -2.24 -9.30 20.83
C GLN A 369 -1.41 -9.29 22.11
N LEU A 370 -0.19 -9.84 22.09
CA LEU A 370 0.71 -9.85 23.25
C LEU A 370 1.16 -8.43 23.62
N PHE A 371 1.47 -7.61 22.62
CA PHE A 371 1.90 -6.22 22.82
C PHE A 371 0.78 -5.36 23.44
N ASN A 372 -0.48 -5.59 23.02
CA ASN A 372 -1.66 -4.99 23.64
C ASN A 372 -1.91 -5.55 25.05
N ALA A 373 -1.87 -6.88 25.23
CA ALA A 373 -2.15 -7.52 26.52
C ALA A 373 -1.14 -7.13 27.61
N SER A 374 0.14 -6.94 27.24
CA SER A 374 1.17 -6.44 28.15
C SER A 374 1.01 -4.97 28.52
N ARG A 375 0.14 -4.23 27.82
CA ARG A 375 -0.06 -2.77 27.93
C ARG A 375 1.18 -1.95 27.57
N LEU A 376 2.16 -2.56 26.92
CA LEU A 376 3.34 -1.87 26.42
C LEU A 376 2.97 -0.87 25.31
N THR A 377 1.93 -1.15 24.52
CA THR A 377 1.35 -0.17 23.59
C THR A 377 0.96 1.12 24.29
N THR A 378 0.21 1.03 25.40
CA THR A 378 -0.22 2.18 26.18
C THR A 378 0.94 2.95 26.79
N VAL A 379 1.90 2.23 27.40
CA VAL A 379 3.09 2.86 28.00
C VAL A 379 3.91 3.60 26.95
N LEU A 380 4.15 2.99 25.79
CA LEU A 380 4.91 3.60 24.72
C LEU A 380 4.17 4.78 24.08
N ALA A 381 2.87 4.64 23.83
CA ALA A 381 2.06 5.68 23.21
C ALA A 381 1.98 6.94 24.08
N VAL A 382 1.74 6.79 25.38
CA VAL A 382 1.63 7.95 26.30
C VAL A 382 2.99 8.62 26.50
N ASN A 383 4.05 7.85 26.76
CA ASN A 383 5.39 8.44 26.92
C ASN A 383 5.89 9.08 25.63
N GLY A 384 5.62 8.45 24.48
CA GLY A 384 5.92 9.01 23.17
C GLY A 384 5.16 10.30 22.90
N ALA A 385 3.86 10.34 23.19
CA ALA A 385 3.05 11.54 23.07
C ALA A 385 3.57 12.68 23.95
N HIS A 386 3.88 12.42 25.23
CA HIS A 386 4.49 13.41 26.11
C HIS A 386 5.84 13.92 25.60
N TRP A 387 6.65 13.04 25.00
CA TRP A 387 7.89 13.46 24.38
C TRP A 387 7.63 14.41 23.19
N LEU A 388 6.67 14.09 22.32
CA LEU A 388 6.27 14.96 21.20
C LEU A 388 5.68 16.29 21.68
N GLU A 389 4.82 16.29 22.70
CA GLU A 389 4.25 17.49 23.32
C GLU A 389 5.35 18.40 23.88
N ARG A 390 6.37 17.84 24.53
CA ARG A 390 7.53 18.60 25.04
C ARG A 390 8.36 19.23 23.94
N MET A 391 8.45 18.61 22.77
CA MET A 391 9.12 19.21 21.62
C MET A 391 8.35 20.42 21.08
N ASN A 392 7.06 20.56 21.42
CA ASN A 392 6.15 21.61 20.96
C ASN A 392 6.16 21.75 19.43
N LEU A 393 6.32 20.62 18.75
CA LEU A 393 6.26 20.51 17.30
C LEU A 393 4.78 20.47 16.93
N GLY A 394 4.26 21.53 16.32
CA GLY A 394 2.89 21.54 15.81
C GLY A 394 2.62 20.36 14.85
N GLY A 395 1.36 20.17 14.47
CA GLY A 395 0.96 18.97 13.72
C GLY A 395 1.72 18.73 12.39
N ILE A 396 2.04 19.80 11.64
CA ILE A 396 2.74 19.67 10.35
C ILE A 396 4.16 19.10 10.51
N PRO A 397 5.05 19.65 11.36
CA PRO A 397 6.35 19.04 11.64
C PRO A 397 6.26 17.56 12.03
N LEU A 398 5.28 17.17 12.86
CA LEU A 398 5.08 15.77 13.26
C LEU A 398 4.76 14.87 12.05
N LEU A 399 3.87 15.31 11.16
CA LEU A 399 3.54 14.57 9.93
C LEU A 399 4.76 14.40 9.03
N ILE A 400 5.55 15.46 8.84
CA ILE A 400 6.77 15.42 8.02
C ILE A 400 7.78 14.44 8.62
N MET A 401 8.04 14.53 9.93
CA MET A 401 8.96 13.62 10.62
C MET A 401 8.52 12.17 10.48
N PHE A 402 7.22 11.90 10.59
CA PHE A 402 6.69 10.55 10.45
C PHE A 402 6.80 10.02 9.02
N ILE A 403 6.52 10.84 8.01
CA ILE A 403 6.71 10.49 6.60
C ILE A 403 8.18 10.12 6.38
N LEU A 404 9.12 10.96 6.82
CA LEU A 404 10.56 10.71 6.65
C LEU A 404 11.04 9.45 7.39
N LEU A 405 10.51 9.19 8.59
CA LEU A 405 10.76 7.94 9.31
C LEU A 405 10.28 6.73 8.50
N CYS A 406 9.05 6.77 7.98
CA CYS A 406 8.50 5.70 7.16
C CYS A 406 9.33 5.49 5.88
N THR A 407 9.72 6.57 5.21
CA THR A 407 10.60 6.57 4.04
C THR A 407 11.94 5.91 4.32
N PHE A 408 12.55 6.22 5.47
CA PHE A 408 13.83 5.65 5.88
C PHE A 408 13.71 4.14 6.18
N ILE A 409 12.71 3.73 6.96
CA ILE A 409 12.46 2.32 7.28
C ILE A 409 12.18 1.52 6.00
N ASN A 410 11.50 2.11 5.03
CA ASN A 410 11.16 1.47 3.76
C ASN A 410 12.38 1.06 2.92
N LEU A 411 13.54 1.70 3.13
CA LEU A 411 14.78 1.27 2.47
C LEU A 411 15.22 -0.13 2.90
N PHE A 412 14.88 -0.55 4.13
CA PHE A 412 15.27 -1.82 4.73
C PHE A 412 14.16 -2.87 4.71
N ILE A 413 12.90 -2.44 4.86
CA ILE A 413 11.72 -3.34 4.88
C ILE A 413 10.81 -2.93 3.72
N THR A 414 10.86 -3.69 2.62
CA THR A 414 10.12 -3.36 1.40
C THR A 414 8.62 -3.68 1.51
N SER A 415 8.23 -4.66 2.32
CA SER A 415 6.82 -5.00 2.54
C SER A 415 6.10 -3.89 3.30
N GLY A 416 5.12 -3.24 2.69
CA GLY A 416 4.31 -2.22 3.36
C GLY A 416 3.49 -2.79 4.51
N SER A 417 2.82 -3.92 4.31
CA SER A 417 2.03 -4.55 5.37
C SER A 417 2.86 -4.95 6.59
N ALA A 418 4.06 -5.51 6.40
CA ALA A 418 4.95 -5.85 7.50
C ALA A 418 5.40 -4.61 8.29
N LYS A 419 5.77 -3.53 7.59
CA LYS A 419 6.10 -2.25 8.24
C LYS A 419 4.92 -1.71 9.04
N TRP A 420 3.73 -1.68 8.44
CA TRP A 420 2.56 -1.12 9.09
C TRP A 420 2.09 -1.94 10.29
N LEU A 421 2.23 -3.27 10.24
CA LEU A 421 1.98 -4.15 11.40
C LEU A 421 2.86 -3.83 12.61
N ILE A 422 4.06 -3.29 12.39
CA ILE A 422 4.97 -2.86 13.47
C ILE A 422 4.66 -1.43 13.91
N LEU A 423 4.48 -0.52 12.95
CA LEU A 423 4.36 0.92 13.23
C LEU A 423 2.97 1.31 13.73
N ALA A 424 1.89 0.73 13.18
CA ALA A 424 0.53 1.14 13.52
C ALA A 424 0.21 1.00 15.01
N PRO A 425 0.51 -0.13 15.70
CA PRO A 425 0.24 -0.28 17.14
C PRO A 425 0.94 0.74 18.03
N ILE A 426 2.00 1.40 17.52
CA ILE A 426 2.76 2.42 18.24
C ILE A 426 2.25 3.81 17.87
N PHE A 427 2.23 4.13 16.58
CA PHE A 427 1.99 5.49 16.10
C PHE A 427 0.52 5.87 16.00
N VAL A 428 -0.39 4.94 15.72
CA VAL A 428 -1.84 5.26 15.68
C VAL A 428 -2.33 5.72 17.06
N PRO A 429 -2.05 5.01 18.17
CA PRO A 429 -2.44 5.50 19.48
C PRO A 429 -1.64 6.73 19.93
N MET A 430 -0.33 6.76 19.70
CA MET A 430 0.49 7.91 20.08
C MET A 430 0.01 9.21 19.40
N PHE A 431 -0.28 9.16 18.10
CA PHE A 431 -0.76 10.32 17.37
C PHE A 431 -2.20 10.70 17.69
N SER A 432 -3.01 9.75 18.16
CA SER A 432 -4.35 10.06 18.67
C SER A 432 -4.33 10.96 19.90
N ILE A 433 -3.33 10.82 20.78
CA ILE A 433 -3.18 11.65 21.99
C ILE A 433 -2.92 13.12 21.60
N VAL A 434 -2.16 13.35 20.53
CA VAL A 434 -1.92 14.70 19.98
C VAL A 434 -3.02 15.16 18.99
N GLY A 435 -4.14 14.43 18.92
CA GLY A 435 -5.35 14.82 18.19
C GLY A 435 -5.48 14.32 16.75
N PHE A 436 -4.54 13.52 16.24
CA PHE A 436 -4.64 12.98 14.88
C PHE A 436 -5.57 11.78 14.80
N SER A 437 -6.37 11.72 13.75
CA SER A 437 -7.17 10.54 13.45
C SER A 437 -6.29 9.35 13.00
N PRO A 438 -6.74 8.10 13.20
CA PRO A 438 -6.10 6.93 12.60
C PRO A 438 -5.96 7.04 11.07
N ALA A 439 -6.93 7.68 10.41
CA ALA A 439 -6.92 7.89 8.97
C ALA A 439 -5.77 8.79 8.53
N LEU A 440 -5.47 9.87 9.26
CA LEU A 440 -4.36 10.78 8.98
C LEU A 440 -3.00 10.09 9.17
N THR A 441 -2.86 9.36 10.27
CA THR A 441 -1.65 8.56 10.55
C THR A 441 -1.40 7.54 9.44
N GLN A 442 -2.46 6.89 8.93
CA GLN A 442 -2.35 5.96 7.81
C GLN A 442 -1.95 6.64 6.51
N VAL A 443 -2.47 7.84 6.18
CA VAL A 443 -2.04 8.57 4.97
C VAL A 443 -0.56 8.94 5.05
N ALA A 444 -0.11 9.48 6.19
CA ALA A 444 1.29 9.84 6.38
C ALA A 444 2.22 8.61 6.22
N TYR A 445 1.80 7.45 6.73
CA TYR A 445 2.50 6.20 6.48
C TYR A 445 2.54 5.82 4.99
N ARG A 446 1.38 5.86 4.30
CA ARG A 446 1.26 5.52 2.87
C ARG A 446 2.18 6.35 1.98
N ILE A 447 2.32 7.64 2.28
CA ILE A 447 3.22 8.54 1.55
C ILE A 447 4.67 8.07 1.68
N GLY A 448 5.12 7.82 2.91
CA GLY A 448 6.50 7.42 3.16
C GLY A 448 6.83 6.03 2.61
N ASP A 449 5.89 5.09 2.72
CA ASP A 449 5.96 3.74 2.18
C ASP A 449 6.04 3.73 0.65
N SER A 450 5.11 4.40 -0.02
CA SER A 450 5.02 4.37 -1.48
C SER A 450 6.23 5.04 -2.14
N SER A 451 6.58 6.25 -1.68
CA SER A 451 7.49 7.14 -2.42
C SER A 451 8.92 6.59 -2.54
N SER A 452 9.40 5.79 -1.59
CA SER A 452 10.78 5.24 -1.60
C SER A 452 10.89 3.78 -2.05
N ASN A 453 9.79 3.13 -2.45
CA ASN A 453 9.82 1.74 -2.91
C ASN A 453 10.78 1.52 -4.09
N ILE A 454 10.88 2.52 -4.96
CA ILE A 454 11.67 2.51 -6.21
C ILE A 454 13.17 2.73 -6.00
N ILE A 455 13.59 3.18 -4.80
CA ILE A 455 15.01 3.38 -4.46
C ILE A 455 15.53 2.37 -3.44
N SER A 456 14.70 1.43 -2.98
CA SER A 456 15.19 0.37 -2.09
C SER A 456 16.03 -0.64 -2.87
N PRO A 457 17.32 -0.83 -2.55
CA PRO A 457 18.16 -1.83 -3.20
C PRO A 457 17.74 -3.27 -2.87
N LEU A 458 16.93 -3.46 -1.83
CA LEU A 458 16.41 -4.74 -1.38
C LEU A 458 15.11 -5.12 -2.08
N SER A 459 14.58 -4.25 -2.93
CA SER A 459 13.37 -4.52 -3.69
C SER A 459 13.61 -5.68 -4.66
N TYR A 460 12.78 -6.72 -4.55
CA TYR A 460 12.82 -7.89 -5.44
C TYR A 460 12.48 -7.56 -6.89
N TYR A 461 11.94 -6.36 -7.15
CA TYR A 461 11.69 -5.86 -8.49
C TYR A 461 12.95 -5.32 -9.19
N VAL A 462 13.98 -4.91 -8.44
CA VAL A 462 15.19 -4.31 -9.02
C VAL A 462 15.86 -5.23 -10.06
N PRO A 463 16.07 -6.54 -9.81
CA PRO A 463 16.59 -7.45 -10.83
C PRO A 463 15.72 -7.52 -12.10
N VAL A 464 14.39 -7.45 -11.96
CA VAL A 464 13.46 -7.46 -13.11
C VAL A 464 13.64 -6.20 -13.94
N ILE A 465 13.73 -5.03 -13.30
CA ILE A 465 13.96 -3.76 -13.99
C ILE A 465 15.32 -3.75 -14.69
N ILE A 466 16.38 -4.28 -14.05
CA ILE A 466 17.70 -4.45 -14.68
C ILE A 466 17.57 -5.30 -15.95
N GLY A 467 16.89 -6.45 -15.89
CA GLY A 467 16.69 -7.31 -17.05
C GLY A 467 15.94 -6.62 -18.19
N LEU A 468 14.94 -5.78 -17.88
CA LEU A 468 14.24 -4.98 -18.89
C LEU A 468 15.14 -3.91 -19.51
N LEU A 469 15.93 -3.20 -18.72
CA LEU A 469 16.89 -2.24 -19.24
C LEU A 469 17.96 -2.92 -20.11
N GLU A 470 18.45 -4.10 -19.72
CA GLU A 470 19.36 -4.92 -20.51
C GLU A 470 18.74 -5.36 -21.84
N GLN A 471 17.46 -5.74 -21.84
CA GLN A 471 16.73 -6.16 -23.05
C GLN A 471 16.70 -5.05 -24.12
N TYR A 472 16.57 -3.79 -23.72
CA TYR A 472 16.54 -2.63 -24.62
C TYR A 472 17.87 -1.88 -24.71
N ARG A 473 18.96 -2.49 -24.21
CA ARG A 473 20.28 -1.85 -24.19
C ARG A 473 20.81 -1.68 -25.61
N SER A 474 21.09 -0.43 -25.98
CA SER A 474 21.63 -0.08 -27.30
C SER A 474 23.17 -0.09 -27.34
N ASP A 475 23.83 0.28 -26.24
CA ASP A 475 25.29 0.32 -26.13
C ASP A 475 25.83 -0.85 -25.28
N PRO A 476 26.63 -1.75 -25.86
CA PRO A 476 27.26 -2.87 -25.14
C PRO A 476 28.21 -2.47 -24.01
N ASP A 477 28.76 -1.26 -24.04
CA ASP A 477 29.69 -0.77 -23.01
C ASP A 477 28.97 -0.14 -21.81
N THR A 478 27.69 0.20 -21.97
CA THR A 478 26.86 0.70 -20.88
C THR A 478 26.54 -0.43 -19.90
N LYS A 479 27.05 -0.30 -18.67
CA LYS A 479 26.76 -1.22 -17.56
C LYS A 479 25.43 -0.86 -16.90
N VAL A 480 24.50 -1.81 -16.89
CA VAL A 480 23.24 -1.70 -16.15
C VAL A 480 23.39 -2.46 -14.84
N GLY A 481 23.06 -1.81 -13.74
CA GLY A 481 23.06 -2.46 -12.43
C GLY A 481 22.14 -1.75 -11.45
N ILE A 482 22.19 -2.18 -10.19
CA ILE A 482 21.36 -1.64 -9.10
C ILE A 482 21.53 -0.13 -8.99
N GLY A 483 22.77 0.37 -9.09
CA GLY A 483 23.05 1.80 -9.05
C GLY A 483 22.39 2.58 -10.20
N THR A 484 22.32 1.99 -11.40
CA THR A 484 21.66 2.61 -12.57
C THR A 484 20.16 2.77 -12.29
N VAL A 485 19.49 1.72 -11.83
CA VAL A 485 18.06 1.79 -11.49
C VAL A 485 17.81 2.83 -10.40
N ILE A 486 18.50 2.74 -9.26
CA ILE A 486 18.26 3.65 -8.12
C ILE A 486 18.55 5.12 -8.50
N SER A 487 19.60 5.38 -9.29
CA SER A 487 19.93 6.75 -9.69
C SER A 487 18.90 7.35 -10.66
N LEU A 488 18.30 6.54 -11.54
CA LEU A 488 17.22 6.99 -12.44
C LEU A 488 15.89 7.18 -11.70
N GLU A 489 15.65 6.41 -10.63
CA GLU A 489 14.44 6.49 -9.80
C GLU A 489 14.49 7.58 -8.72
N MET A 490 15.68 7.99 -8.30
CA MET A 490 15.86 8.98 -7.23
C MET A 490 15.14 10.32 -7.46
N PRO A 491 15.14 10.92 -8.67
CA PRO A 491 14.35 12.11 -8.95
C PRO A 491 12.85 11.92 -8.71
N TYR A 492 12.29 10.74 -9.02
CA TYR A 492 10.88 10.43 -8.80
C TYR A 492 10.58 10.33 -7.30
N THR A 493 11.39 9.61 -6.52
CA THR A 493 11.19 9.53 -5.06
C THR A 493 11.18 10.90 -4.41
N ILE A 494 12.14 11.78 -4.77
CA ILE A 494 12.22 13.14 -4.20
C ILE A 494 10.97 13.94 -4.58
N ALA A 495 10.57 13.90 -5.86
CA ALA A 495 9.39 14.61 -6.33
C ALA A 495 8.10 14.10 -5.67
N TYR A 496 7.93 12.78 -5.54
CA TYR A 496 6.78 12.18 -4.85
C TYR A 496 6.73 12.57 -3.39
N LEU A 497 7.84 12.48 -2.65
CA LEU A 497 7.88 12.89 -1.24
C LEU A 497 7.47 14.35 -1.07
N ILE A 498 7.99 15.25 -1.89
CA ILE A 498 7.65 16.67 -1.83
C ILE A 498 6.16 16.89 -2.16
N CYS A 499 5.68 16.36 -3.27
CA CYS A 499 4.33 16.61 -3.75
C CYS A 499 3.25 15.94 -2.88
N PHE A 500 3.46 14.70 -2.45
CA PHE A 500 2.55 14.03 -1.52
C PHE A 500 2.50 14.74 -0.16
N THR A 501 3.65 15.12 0.38
CA THR A 501 3.72 15.82 1.67
C THR A 501 3.05 17.18 1.58
N ALA A 502 3.31 17.93 0.50
CA ALA A 502 2.62 19.21 0.25
C ALA A 502 1.11 19.04 0.11
N LEU A 503 0.66 17.99 -0.60
CA LEU A 503 -0.76 17.66 -0.72
C LEU A 503 -1.38 17.33 0.64
N LEU A 504 -0.69 16.54 1.48
CA LEU A 504 -1.14 16.22 2.83
C LEU A 504 -1.24 17.45 3.72
N ILE A 505 -0.24 18.35 3.66
CA ILE A 505 -0.26 19.60 4.43
C ILE A 505 -1.43 20.47 4.00
N ALA A 506 -1.67 20.60 2.69
CA ALA A 506 -2.84 21.33 2.20
C ALA A 506 -4.15 20.70 2.68
N TRP A 507 -4.27 19.38 2.63
CA TRP A 507 -5.44 18.65 3.09
C TRP A 507 -5.71 18.84 4.59
N TYR A 508 -4.64 18.77 5.38
CA TYR A 508 -4.64 18.98 6.82
C TYR A 508 -5.07 20.41 7.19
N LEU A 509 -4.50 21.42 6.53
CA LEU A 509 -4.80 22.83 6.78
C LEU A 509 -6.22 23.22 6.35
N LEU A 510 -6.71 22.64 5.25
CA LEU A 510 -8.05 22.90 4.73
C LEU A 510 -9.13 22.09 5.45
N GLY A 511 -8.76 21.16 6.33
CA GLY A 511 -9.72 20.32 7.07
C GLY A 511 -10.56 19.41 6.17
N ILE A 512 -10.06 19.07 4.99
CA ILE A 512 -10.80 18.24 4.03
C ILE A 512 -10.84 16.79 4.57
N PRO A 513 -11.98 16.09 4.51
CA PRO A 513 -12.02 14.67 4.88
C PRO A 513 -11.07 13.83 4.01
N LEU A 514 -10.32 12.92 4.61
CA LEU A 514 -9.41 12.00 3.92
C LEU A 514 -10.17 10.89 3.18
N GLY A 515 -11.40 10.63 3.61
CA GLY A 515 -12.34 9.68 3.03
C GLY A 515 -13.74 9.87 3.61
N PRO A 516 -14.73 9.05 3.21
CA PRO A 516 -16.08 9.10 3.75
C PRO A 516 -16.06 8.96 5.28
N GLY A 517 -16.46 10.00 6.00
CA GLY A 517 -16.53 9.99 7.47
C GLY A 517 -15.19 10.09 8.19
N ALA A 518 -14.09 10.28 7.46
CA ALA A 518 -12.74 10.30 8.00
C ALA A 518 -12.15 11.71 7.97
N SER A 519 -12.32 12.46 9.05
CA SER A 519 -11.62 13.74 9.30
C SER A 519 -10.13 13.51 9.54
N ALA A 520 -9.31 14.54 9.34
CA ALA A 520 -7.88 14.47 9.64
C ALA A 520 -7.62 14.44 11.17
N LEU A 521 -8.43 15.17 11.94
CA LEU A 521 -8.36 15.29 13.40
C LEU A 521 -9.51 14.52 14.08
N LEU A 522 -9.31 14.18 15.36
CA LEU A 522 -10.29 13.50 16.22
C LEU A 522 -11.40 14.42 16.75
#